data_AF-X0XIB7-F1
#
_entry.id   AF-X0XIB7-F1
#
_cell.length_a   1.000
_cell.length_b   1.000
_cell.length_c   1.000
_cell.angle_alpha   90.00
_cell.angle_beta   90.00
_cell.angle_gamma   90.00
#
_symmetry.space_group_name_H-M   'P 1'
#
loop_
_entity.id
_entity.type
_entity.pdbx_description
1 polymer ?
#
loop_
_entity_poly.entity_id
_entity_poly.type
_entity_poly.pdbx_seq_one_letter_code
_entity_poly.pdbx_strand_id
1 'polypeptide(L)'
;GIAVKGSKKVSVAQPEKLKEAIKKAMKLVRENEIAAGFKEHGTTGEMVPNDAAGDWPTKNWHSNHWGKAEKIYDEFYNNKLIKNHACYRGCPIACGRIAEVKEGKYKTPVHEGSEYESLSAFTAFVLNDNIEAAIHATYLCNEYGIDTISAGAIIAFAMECYEHGVIKKKDIGDLDLSWGNPDALPELVRLIAMREGIGDILAEGVKIASEKLGKGSEEFAIQGKGLEAPAHDARSGKTLAVAYGTANRGMCHIHPLEG
;
A
#
# COMPACT_ATOMS: atom_id res chain seq x y z
N GLY A 1 3.62 13.13 19.74
CA GLY A 1 3.78 13.80 18.45
C GLY A 1 4.74 14.98 18.56
N ILE A 2 5.14 15.55 17.41
CA ILE A 2 5.96 16.77 17.32
C ILE A 2 5.12 17.83 16.60
N ALA A 3 4.93 19.01 17.22
CA ALA A 3 4.17 20.11 16.63
C ALA A 3 5.10 21.27 16.23
N VAL A 4 4.95 21.79 15.01
CA VAL A 4 5.83 22.84 14.44
C VAL A 4 5.00 23.95 13.81
N LYS A 5 5.39 25.22 14.04
CA LYS A 5 4.86 26.40 13.36
C LYS A 5 6.00 27.34 12.97
N GLY A 6 6.09 27.71 11.70
CA GLY A 6 7.11 28.63 11.19
C GLY A 6 6.52 29.77 10.39
N SER A 7 6.99 31.01 10.63
CA SER A 7 6.62 32.21 9.87
C SER A 7 7.82 32.93 9.27
N LYS A 8 9.04 32.44 9.54
CA LYS A 8 10.28 33.01 9.01
C LYS A 8 10.44 32.65 7.54
N LYS A 9 11.10 33.54 6.78
CA LYS A 9 11.47 33.27 5.38
C LYS A 9 12.75 32.44 5.34
N VAL A 10 12.82 31.51 4.39
CA VAL A 10 14.05 30.78 4.07
C VAL A 10 14.97 31.70 3.27
N SER A 11 16.21 31.88 3.72
CA SER A 11 17.22 32.67 3.01
C SER A 11 17.73 31.90 1.79
N VAL A 12 17.68 32.53 0.61
CA VAL A 12 18.11 31.94 -0.66
C VAL A 12 19.31 32.73 -1.20
N ALA A 13 20.39 32.05 -1.56
CA ALA A 13 21.62 32.69 -2.04
C ALA A 13 21.44 33.47 -3.36
N GLN A 14 20.61 32.97 -4.29
CA GLN A 14 20.35 33.59 -5.59
C GLN A 14 18.84 33.57 -5.93
N PRO A 15 18.03 34.49 -5.35
CA PRO A 15 16.57 34.44 -5.43
C PRO A 15 15.99 34.46 -6.86
N GLU A 16 16.51 35.33 -7.74
CA GLU A 16 16.02 35.43 -9.11
C GLU A 16 16.33 34.18 -9.93
N LYS A 17 17.54 33.61 -9.78
CA LYS A 17 17.90 32.34 -10.45
C LYS A 17 17.04 31.18 -9.96
N LEU A 18 16.73 31.11 -8.66
CA LEU A 18 15.82 30.11 -8.13
C LEU A 18 14.42 30.26 -8.73
N LYS A 19 13.90 31.50 -8.81
CA LYS A 19 12.59 31.78 -9.39
C LYS A 19 12.52 31.36 -10.86
N GLU A 20 13.54 31.65 -11.65
CA GLU A 20 13.63 31.19 -13.05
C GLU A 20 13.69 29.66 -13.15
N ALA A 21 14.49 29.01 -12.30
CA ALA A 21 14.59 27.55 -12.26
C ALA A 21 13.25 26.90 -11.91
N ILE A 22 12.53 27.43 -10.90
CA ILE A 22 11.19 26.98 -10.53
C ILE A 22 10.23 27.14 -11.71
N LYS A 23 10.24 28.29 -12.40
CA LYS A 23 9.35 28.52 -13.55
C LYS A 23 9.59 27.50 -14.66
N LYS A 24 10.85 27.17 -14.95
CA LYS A 24 11.23 26.16 -15.94
C LYS A 24 10.78 24.76 -15.51
N ALA A 25 11.08 24.35 -14.27
CA ALA A 25 10.69 23.05 -13.73
C ALA A 25 9.16 22.87 -13.71
N MET A 26 8.42 23.88 -13.23
CA MET A 26 6.96 23.85 -13.18
C MET A 26 6.32 23.77 -14.57
N LYS A 27 6.94 24.40 -15.58
CA LYS A 27 6.50 24.26 -16.97
C LYS A 27 6.67 22.82 -17.46
N LEU A 28 7.86 22.24 -17.27
CA LEU A 28 8.16 20.87 -17.67
C LEU A 28 7.20 19.86 -17.02
N VAL A 29 6.96 19.98 -15.71
CA VAL A 29 6.04 19.07 -15.01
C VAL A 29 4.60 19.22 -15.50
N ARG A 30 4.13 20.44 -15.79
CA ARG A 30 2.75 20.65 -16.27
C ARG A 30 2.52 20.21 -17.72
N GLU A 31 3.57 20.20 -18.53
CA GLU A 31 3.52 19.77 -19.94
C GLU A 31 3.81 18.27 -20.09
N ASN A 32 4.16 17.56 -19.01
CA ASN A 32 4.45 16.13 -19.02
C ASN A 32 3.16 15.30 -18.85
N GLU A 33 2.96 14.33 -19.76
CA GLU A 33 1.77 13.48 -19.78
C GLU A 33 1.66 12.54 -18.58
N ILE A 34 2.79 12.03 -18.07
CA ILE A 34 2.82 11.18 -16.87
C ILE A 34 2.34 11.97 -15.65
N ALA A 35 2.79 13.22 -15.51
CA ALA A 35 2.32 14.11 -14.44
C ALA A 35 0.83 14.43 -14.57
N ALA A 36 0.30 14.56 -15.80
CA ALA A 36 -1.14 14.71 -16.03
C ALA A 36 -1.91 13.42 -15.64
N GLY A 37 -1.37 12.25 -15.96
CA GLY A 37 -1.90 10.95 -15.54
C GLY A 37 -1.97 10.82 -14.02
N PHE A 38 -0.88 11.11 -13.30
CA PHE A 38 -0.86 11.12 -11.83
C PHE A 38 -1.81 12.15 -11.23
N LYS A 39 -1.99 13.29 -11.89
CA LYS A 39 -2.98 14.27 -11.46
C LYS A 39 -4.38 13.67 -11.55
N GLU A 40 -4.75 13.10 -12.69
CA GLU A 40 -6.09 12.55 -12.90
C GLU A 40 -6.35 11.31 -12.04
N HIS A 41 -5.49 10.29 -12.17
CA HIS A 41 -5.73 8.94 -11.65
C HIS A 41 -4.98 8.62 -10.34
N GLY A 42 -4.08 9.51 -9.90
CA GLY A 42 -3.20 9.22 -8.77
C GLY A 42 -2.26 8.07 -9.08
N THR A 43 -1.64 7.52 -8.04
CA THR A 43 -0.91 6.26 -8.17
C THR A 43 -1.87 5.10 -8.45
N THR A 44 -3.12 5.15 -7.95
CA THR A 44 -4.13 4.09 -8.14
C THR A 44 -4.43 3.73 -9.59
N GLY A 45 -4.19 4.64 -10.53
CA GLY A 45 -4.29 4.34 -11.97
C GLY A 45 -3.33 3.25 -12.44
N GLU A 46 -2.28 2.93 -11.68
CA GLU A 46 -1.31 1.88 -11.99
C GLU A 46 -1.84 0.46 -11.75
N MET A 47 -2.95 0.29 -11.01
CA MET A 47 -3.54 -1.04 -10.76
C MET A 47 -3.84 -1.79 -12.06
N VAL A 48 -4.51 -1.14 -13.01
CA VAL A 48 -4.93 -1.75 -14.27
C VAL A 48 -3.74 -2.13 -15.17
N PRO A 49 -2.80 -1.22 -15.50
CA PRO A 49 -1.65 -1.56 -16.33
C PRO A 49 -0.72 -2.57 -15.65
N ASN A 50 -0.53 -2.51 -14.32
CA ASN A 50 0.35 -3.46 -13.63
C ASN A 50 -0.27 -4.87 -13.60
N ASP A 51 -1.58 -4.99 -13.40
CA ASP A 51 -2.27 -6.29 -13.51
C ASP A 51 -2.13 -6.85 -14.94
N ALA A 52 -2.37 -6.03 -15.97
CA ALA A 52 -2.23 -6.45 -17.36
C ALA A 52 -0.78 -6.83 -17.76
N ALA A 53 0.22 -6.17 -17.16
CA ALA A 53 1.64 -6.43 -17.41
C ALA A 53 2.19 -7.66 -16.65
N GLY A 54 1.43 -8.25 -15.74
CA GLY A 54 1.93 -9.28 -14.83
C GLY A 54 2.88 -8.71 -13.77
N ASP A 55 2.62 -7.49 -13.30
CA ASP A 55 3.36 -6.79 -12.26
C ASP A 55 2.50 -6.52 -11.01
N TRP A 56 1.42 -7.26 -10.82
CA TRP A 56 0.51 -7.06 -9.68
C TRP A 56 0.46 -8.30 -8.77
N PRO A 57 1.32 -8.35 -7.73
CA PRO A 57 1.41 -9.50 -6.84
C PRO A 57 0.05 -9.85 -6.22
N THR A 58 -0.33 -11.11 -6.34
CA THR A 58 -1.67 -11.61 -6.03
C THR A 58 -1.58 -12.87 -5.20
N LYS A 59 -2.41 -12.98 -4.16
CA LYS A 59 -2.46 -14.11 -3.21
C LYS A 59 -1.08 -14.39 -2.59
N ASN A 60 -0.59 -13.46 -1.75
CA ASN A 60 0.76 -13.46 -1.17
C ASN A 60 1.85 -13.86 -2.18
N TRP A 61 1.86 -13.18 -3.34
CA TRP A 61 2.83 -13.40 -4.42
C TRP A 61 2.81 -14.78 -5.09
N HIS A 62 1.77 -15.60 -4.93
CA HIS A 62 1.61 -16.83 -5.73
C HIS A 62 1.48 -16.53 -7.23
N SER A 63 0.71 -15.50 -7.56
CA SER A 63 0.54 -14.99 -8.92
C SER A 63 0.97 -13.52 -9.00
N ASN A 64 1.18 -13.02 -10.21
CA ASN A 64 1.48 -11.62 -10.53
C ASN A 64 0.38 -10.96 -11.38
N HIS A 65 -0.74 -11.66 -11.52
CA HIS A 65 -1.92 -11.24 -12.28
C HIS A 65 -3.17 -11.80 -11.60
N TRP A 66 -4.21 -10.98 -11.48
CA TRP A 66 -5.51 -11.37 -10.96
C TRP A 66 -6.65 -11.19 -11.96
N GLY A 67 -6.55 -10.20 -12.85
CA GLY A 67 -7.59 -9.87 -13.82
C GLY A 67 -8.79 -9.13 -13.23
N LYS A 68 -8.68 -8.61 -11.99
CA LYS A 68 -9.73 -7.84 -11.32
C LYS A 68 -9.38 -6.37 -11.11
N ALA A 69 -8.19 -5.91 -11.51
CA ALA A 69 -7.75 -4.54 -11.26
C ALA A 69 -8.72 -3.50 -11.83
N GLU A 70 -9.20 -3.69 -13.07
CA GLU A 70 -10.12 -2.77 -13.72
C GLU A 70 -11.41 -2.59 -12.92
N LYS A 71 -12.08 -3.69 -12.54
CA LYS A 71 -13.31 -3.65 -11.71
C LYS A 71 -13.07 -2.90 -10.39
N ILE A 72 -11.96 -3.18 -9.72
CA ILE A 72 -11.65 -2.60 -8.40
C ILE A 72 -11.33 -1.10 -8.53
N TYR A 73 -10.51 -0.74 -9.52
CA TYR A 73 -10.14 0.63 -9.81
C TYR A 73 -11.36 1.45 -10.23
N ASP A 74 -12.23 0.93 -11.10
CA ASP A 74 -13.43 1.62 -11.54
C ASP A 74 -14.40 1.88 -10.39
N GLU A 75 -14.59 0.90 -9.49
CA GLU A 75 -15.41 1.11 -8.29
C GLU A 75 -14.80 2.18 -7.38
N PHE A 76 -13.48 2.16 -7.18
CA PHE A 76 -12.78 3.20 -6.43
C PHE A 76 -12.97 4.58 -7.06
N TYR A 77 -12.59 4.72 -8.33
CA TYR A 77 -12.51 5.99 -9.03
C TYR A 77 -13.88 6.64 -9.20
N ASN A 78 -14.89 5.85 -9.59
CA ASN A 78 -16.22 6.38 -9.88
C ASN A 78 -17.07 6.59 -8.63
N ASN A 79 -16.89 5.77 -7.58
CA ASN A 79 -17.84 5.73 -6.46
C ASN A 79 -17.24 6.14 -5.11
N LYS A 80 -15.92 6.03 -4.90
CA LYS A 80 -15.28 6.26 -3.58
C LYS A 80 -14.34 7.46 -3.54
N LEU A 81 -13.74 7.83 -4.67
CA LEU A 81 -12.88 9.00 -4.78
C LEU A 81 -13.71 10.30 -4.67
N ILE A 82 -13.33 11.17 -3.73
CA ILE A 82 -13.98 12.47 -3.51
C ILE A 82 -13.26 13.57 -4.30
N LYS A 83 -11.93 13.63 -4.19
CA LYS A 83 -11.08 14.62 -4.86
C LYS A 83 -9.60 14.28 -4.74
N ASN A 84 -8.79 15.05 -5.45
CA ASN A 84 -7.34 14.94 -5.43
C ASN A 84 -6.75 15.91 -4.38
N HIS A 85 -5.57 15.60 -3.86
CA HIS A 85 -4.87 16.35 -2.82
C HIS A 85 -3.43 16.67 -3.22
N ALA A 86 -3.00 17.91 -2.95
CA ALA A 86 -1.63 18.35 -3.15
C ALA A 86 -0.89 18.45 -1.81
N CYS A 87 0.22 17.73 -1.66
CA CYS A 87 0.97 17.63 -0.40
C CYS A 87 1.38 19.00 0.18
N TYR A 88 1.69 19.96 -0.70
CA TYR A 88 1.90 21.35 -0.33
C TYR A 88 1.50 22.27 -1.49
N ARG A 89 1.27 23.56 -1.19
CA ARG A 89 0.77 24.56 -2.16
C ARG A 89 1.58 24.66 -3.47
N GLY A 90 2.85 24.27 -3.46
CA GLY A 90 3.71 24.34 -4.63
C GLY A 90 3.68 23.09 -5.52
N CYS A 91 3.08 21.98 -5.08
CA CYS A 91 3.00 20.76 -5.90
C CYS A 91 2.02 20.97 -7.08
N PRO A 92 2.45 20.86 -8.34
CA PRO A 92 1.57 21.00 -9.50
C PRO A 92 0.80 19.72 -9.86
N ILE A 93 1.21 18.57 -9.31
CA ILE A 93 0.68 17.25 -9.68
C ILE A 93 -0.60 16.95 -8.90
N ALA A 94 -0.58 17.13 -7.58
CA ALA A 94 -1.70 16.80 -6.70
C ALA A 94 -2.15 15.33 -6.84
N CYS A 95 -1.21 14.39 -6.77
CA CYS A 95 -1.49 12.97 -6.97
C CYS A 95 -2.27 12.31 -5.82
N GLY A 96 -2.25 12.89 -4.61
CA GLY A 96 -2.87 12.27 -3.43
C GLY A 96 -4.38 12.09 -3.61
N ARG A 97 -4.93 11.03 -3.03
CA ARG A 97 -6.36 10.68 -3.13
C ARG A 97 -7.07 10.93 -1.81
N ILE A 98 -8.24 11.59 -1.88
CA ILE A 98 -9.19 11.72 -0.77
C ILE A 98 -10.37 10.82 -1.05
N ALA A 99 -10.60 9.83 -0.19
CA ALA A 99 -11.66 8.83 -0.38
C ALA A 99 -12.61 8.75 0.83
N GLU A 100 -13.79 8.20 0.60
CA GLU A 100 -14.81 7.98 1.63
C GLU A 100 -15.62 6.70 1.33
N VAL A 101 -16.07 6.03 2.39
CA VAL A 101 -17.15 5.03 2.31
C VAL A 101 -18.32 5.53 3.15
N LYS A 102 -19.40 5.96 2.50
CA LYS A 102 -20.47 6.75 3.17
C LYS A 102 -21.34 5.92 4.11
N GLU A 103 -21.58 4.66 3.75
CA GLU A 103 -22.59 3.79 4.37
C GLU A 103 -22.11 2.33 4.38
N GLY A 104 -22.90 1.44 5.00
CA GLY A 104 -22.59 0.02 5.06
C GLY A 104 -21.60 -0.35 6.17
N LYS A 105 -21.17 -1.62 6.13
CA LYS A 105 -20.32 -2.23 7.17
C LYS A 105 -18.95 -1.55 7.29
N TYR A 106 -18.39 -1.10 6.17
CA TYR A 106 -17.06 -0.50 6.06
C TYR A 106 -17.11 1.03 5.99
N LYS A 107 -18.17 1.64 6.56
CA LYS A 107 -18.30 3.09 6.61
C LYS A 107 -17.02 3.73 7.16
N THR A 108 -16.45 4.64 6.39
CA THR A 108 -15.14 5.24 6.63
C THR A 108 -15.23 6.73 6.37
N PRO A 109 -14.77 7.60 7.29
CA PRO A 109 -14.81 9.03 7.08
C PRO A 109 -13.92 9.46 5.90
N VAL A 110 -14.12 10.69 5.44
CA VAL A 110 -13.25 11.32 4.44
C VAL A 110 -11.81 11.36 4.96
N HIS A 111 -10.89 10.70 4.26
CA HIS A 111 -9.48 10.63 4.65
C HIS A 111 -8.56 10.55 3.41
N GLU A 112 -7.28 10.79 3.63
CA GLU A 112 -6.19 10.52 2.68
C GLU A 112 -5.74 9.06 2.82
N GLY A 113 -5.08 8.48 1.81
CA GLY A 113 -4.37 7.19 1.98
C GLY A 113 -4.64 6.11 0.93
N SER A 114 -5.55 6.34 -0.02
CA SER A 114 -5.85 5.41 -1.10
C SER A 114 -4.82 5.48 -2.23
N GLU A 115 -3.56 5.19 -1.94
CA GLU A 115 -2.49 5.06 -2.93
C GLU A 115 -2.47 3.64 -3.53
N TYR A 116 -1.80 3.46 -4.67
CA TYR A 116 -1.64 2.18 -5.38
C TYR A 116 -1.25 1.03 -4.46
N GLU A 117 -0.16 1.22 -3.72
CA GLU A 117 0.41 0.24 -2.79
C GLU A 117 -0.59 -0.16 -1.70
N SER A 118 -1.22 0.83 -1.05
CA SER A 118 -2.20 0.60 0.01
C SER A 118 -3.40 -0.20 -0.48
N LEU A 119 -4.00 0.21 -1.61
CA LEU A 119 -5.16 -0.51 -2.15
C LEU A 119 -4.78 -1.92 -2.61
N SER A 120 -3.61 -2.08 -3.24
CA SER A 120 -3.12 -3.38 -3.69
C SER A 120 -2.86 -4.34 -2.53
N ALA A 121 -2.26 -3.85 -1.44
CA ALA A 121 -1.94 -4.63 -0.25
C ALA A 121 -3.20 -5.16 0.46
N PHE A 122 -4.32 -4.42 0.43
CA PHE A 122 -5.60 -4.86 0.99
C PHE A 122 -6.58 -5.44 -0.04
N THR A 123 -6.15 -5.62 -1.30
CA THR A 123 -6.94 -6.28 -2.35
C THR A 123 -6.20 -7.48 -2.93
N ALA A 124 -5.31 -7.27 -3.90
CA ALA A 124 -4.64 -8.34 -4.64
C ALA A 124 -3.84 -9.29 -3.75
N PHE A 125 -3.10 -8.78 -2.75
CA PHE A 125 -2.29 -9.62 -1.85
C PHE A 125 -3.15 -10.65 -1.12
N VAL A 126 -4.38 -10.29 -0.79
CA VAL A 126 -5.31 -11.07 0.05
C VAL A 126 -6.53 -11.61 -0.73
N LEU A 127 -6.56 -11.46 -2.06
CA LEU A 127 -7.69 -11.81 -2.94
C LEU A 127 -9.03 -11.14 -2.58
N ASN A 128 -9.00 -9.95 -1.99
CA ASN A 128 -10.19 -9.17 -1.62
C ASN A 128 -10.60 -8.22 -2.76
N ASP A 129 -11.81 -8.37 -3.33
CA ASP A 129 -12.34 -7.44 -4.35
C ASP A 129 -13.37 -6.45 -3.78
N ASN A 130 -13.54 -6.41 -2.46
CA ASN A 130 -14.30 -5.39 -1.76
C ASN A 130 -13.41 -4.17 -1.47
N ILE A 131 -13.53 -3.15 -2.32
CA ILE A 131 -12.74 -1.93 -2.21
C ILE A 131 -13.10 -1.10 -0.97
N GLU A 132 -14.33 -1.18 -0.47
CA GLU A 132 -14.73 -0.46 0.75
C GLU A 132 -13.99 -0.99 1.98
N ALA A 133 -13.80 -2.31 2.07
CA ALA A 133 -13.00 -2.93 3.11
C ALA A 133 -11.52 -2.52 3.03
N ALA A 134 -10.96 -2.44 1.82
CA ALA A 134 -9.58 -2.00 1.61
C ALA A 134 -9.37 -0.52 1.97
N ILE A 135 -10.33 0.35 1.62
CA ILE A 135 -10.35 1.76 2.02
C ILE A 135 -10.43 1.86 3.56
N HIS A 136 -11.30 1.08 4.19
CA HIS A 136 -11.43 1.08 5.65
C HIS A 136 -10.17 0.59 6.36
N ALA A 137 -9.52 -0.47 5.86
CA ALA A 137 -8.25 -0.97 6.40
C ALA A 137 -7.13 0.07 6.27
N THR A 138 -7.08 0.79 5.14
CA THR A 138 -6.13 1.89 4.92
C THR A 138 -6.37 3.03 5.92
N TYR A 139 -7.62 3.43 6.13
CA TYR A 139 -7.98 4.42 7.16
C TYR A 139 -7.48 4.00 8.54
N LEU A 140 -7.71 2.75 8.94
CA LEU A 140 -7.24 2.24 10.23
C LEU A 140 -5.71 2.24 10.34
N CYS A 141 -5.00 1.92 9.26
CA CYS A 141 -3.53 2.04 9.24
C CYS A 141 -3.08 3.47 9.50
N ASN A 142 -3.74 4.47 8.91
CA ASN A 142 -3.45 5.88 9.16
C ASN A 142 -3.74 6.28 10.61
N GLU A 143 -4.87 5.87 11.16
CA GLU A 143 -5.25 6.20 12.54
C GLU A 143 -4.34 5.54 13.58
N TYR A 144 -3.88 4.31 13.32
CA TYR A 144 -2.97 3.59 14.19
C TYR A 144 -1.48 3.89 13.93
N GLY A 145 -1.15 4.55 12.82
CA GLY A 145 0.22 4.85 12.43
C GLY A 145 1.02 3.63 11.98
N ILE A 146 0.39 2.76 11.18
CA ILE A 146 0.98 1.51 10.67
C ILE A 146 1.17 1.62 9.16
N ASP A 147 2.26 1.05 8.64
CA ASP A 147 2.52 0.97 7.21
C ASP A 147 1.54 0.02 6.50
N THR A 148 0.88 0.50 5.44
CA THR A 148 -0.15 -0.25 4.72
C THR A 148 0.41 -1.44 3.93
N ILE A 149 1.61 -1.31 3.37
CA ILE A 149 2.27 -2.38 2.61
C ILE A 149 2.55 -3.54 3.56
N SER A 150 3.28 -3.27 4.64
CA SER A 150 3.65 -4.29 5.63
C SER A 150 2.41 -4.88 6.29
N ALA A 151 1.38 -4.08 6.58
CA ALA A 151 0.11 -4.55 7.15
C ALA A 151 -0.65 -5.49 6.20
N GLY A 152 -0.78 -5.16 4.91
CA GLY A 152 -1.42 -6.04 3.94
C GLY A 152 -0.61 -7.31 3.69
N ALA A 153 0.71 -7.20 3.60
CA ALA A 153 1.61 -8.34 3.41
C ALA A 153 1.59 -9.32 4.60
N ILE A 154 1.63 -8.84 5.85
CA ILE A 154 1.54 -9.73 7.02
C ILE A 154 0.16 -10.40 7.14
N ILE A 155 -0.90 -9.74 6.70
CA ILE A 155 -2.25 -10.34 6.64
C ILE A 155 -2.29 -11.43 5.55
N ALA A 156 -1.73 -11.17 4.36
CA ALA A 156 -1.62 -12.16 3.30
C ALA A 156 -0.82 -13.39 3.75
N PHE A 157 0.32 -13.16 4.41
CA PHE A 157 1.10 -14.21 5.07
C PHE A 157 0.28 -15.01 6.09
N ALA A 158 -0.53 -14.34 6.91
CA ALA A 158 -1.38 -15.01 7.90
C ALA A 158 -2.48 -15.87 7.24
N MET A 159 -3.07 -15.39 6.13
CA MET A 159 -4.03 -16.17 5.33
C MET A 159 -3.37 -17.41 4.72
N GLU A 160 -2.14 -17.30 4.21
CA GLU A 160 -1.40 -18.46 3.68
C GLU A 160 -1.03 -19.45 4.79
N CYS A 161 -0.54 -18.96 5.92
CA CYS A 161 -0.29 -19.79 7.10
C CYS A 161 -1.55 -20.53 7.56
N TYR A 162 -2.73 -19.91 7.44
CA TYR A 162 -4.00 -20.54 7.77
C TYR A 162 -4.41 -21.60 6.74
N GLU A 163 -4.28 -21.31 5.44
CA GLU A 163 -4.51 -22.27 4.33
C GLU A 163 -3.65 -23.53 4.50
N HIS A 164 -2.40 -23.37 4.94
CA HIS A 164 -1.45 -24.47 5.17
C HIS A 164 -1.49 -25.05 6.60
N GLY A 165 -2.42 -24.61 7.45
CA GLY A 165 -2.63 -25.16 8.80
C GLY A 165 -1.52 -24.84 9.82
N VAL A 166 -0.64 -23.89 9.51
CA VAL A 166 0.35 -23.33 10.45
C VAL A 166 -0.37 -22.55 11.54
N ILE A 167 -1.23 -21.62 11.14
CA ILE A 167 -2.22 -20.94 12.00
C ILE A 167 -3.50 -21.77 11.98
N LYS A 168 -4.10 -22.02 13.14
CA LYS A 168 -5.32 -22.82 13.27
C LYS A 168 -6.44 -21.97 13.84
N LYS A 169 -7.69 -22.43 13.65
CA LYS A 169 -8.88 -21.73 14.16
C LYS A 169 -8.82 -21.41 15.67
N LYS A 170 -8.22 -22.29 16.46
CA LYS A 170 -8.00 -22.06 17.91
C LYS A 170 -7.08 -20.87 18.24
N ASP A 171 -6.20 -20.47 17.32
CA ASP A 171 -5.22 -19.40 17.50
C ASP A 171 -5.83 -18.02 17.16
N ILE A 172 -6.96 -18.00 16.44
CA ILE A 172 -7.58 -16.80 15.86
C ILE A 172 -9.03 -16.56 16.33
N GLY A 173 -9.57 -17.44 17.18
CA GLY A 173 -10.93 -17.31 17.70
C GLY A 173 -12.00 -17.41 16.60
N ASP A 174 -12.85 -16.38 16.51
CA ASP A 174 -13.94 -16.30 15.54
C ASP A 174 -13.53 -15.70 14.18
N LEU A 175 -12.27 -15.26 14.04
CA LEU A 175 -11.74 -14.80 12.77
C LEU A 175 -11.77 -15.93 11.72
N ASP A 176 -12.02 -15.53 10.47
CA ASP A 176 -11.89 -16.39 9.31
C ASP A 176 -10.82 -15.82 8.38
N LEU A 177 -9.66 -16.48 8.36
CA LEU A 177 -8.51 -16.12 7.52
C LEU A 177 -8.55 -16.80 6.14
N SER A 178 -9.72 -17.25 5.69
CA SER A 178 -9.90 -17.70 4.31
C SER A 178 -9.59 -16.55 3.33
N TRP A 179 -8.91 -16.89 2.23
CA TRP A 179 -8.57 -15.93 1.18
C TRP A 179 -9.78 -15.14 0.68
N GLY A 180 -9.60 -13.84 0.51
CA GLY A 180 -10.62 -12.93 0.00
C GLY A 180 -11.69 -12.55 1.01
N ASN A 181 -11.56 -12.92 2.29
CA ASN A 181 -12.50 -12.47 3.32
C ASN A 181 -12.26 -10.99 3.70
N PRO A 182 -13.15 -10.06 3.33
CA PRO A 182 -12.97 -8.63 3.61
C PRO A 182 -13.12 -8.30 5.11
N ASP A 183 -13.81 -9.14 5.88
CA ASP A 183 -14.04 -8.89 7.31
C ASP A 183 -12.79 -9.09 8.16
N ALA A 184 -11.86 -9.91 7.68
CA ALA A 184 -10.61 -10.15 8.39
C ALA A 184 -9.69 -8.93 8.38
N LEU A 185 -9.77 -8.06 7.35
CA LEU A 185 -8.77 -7.00 7.15
C LEU A 185 -8.82 -5.94 8.26
N PRO A 186 -9.97 -5.28 8.54
CA PRO A 186 -10.02 -4.24 9.57
C PRO A 186 -9.70 -4.79 10.97
N GLU A 187 -10.18 -6.00 11.26
CA GLU A 187 -9.96 -6.62 12.56
C GLU A 187 -8.49 -7.03 12.76
N LEU A 188 -7.83 -7.57 11.74
CA LEU A 188 -6.40 -7.87 11.84
C LEU A 188 -5.56 -6.61 11.96
N VAL A 189 -5.86 -5.54 11.21
CA VAL A 189 -5.18 -4.25 11.37
C VAL A 189 -5.30 -3.76 12.82
N ARG A 190 -6.48 -3.85 13.43
CA ARG A 190 -6.71 -3.51 14.84
C ARG A 190 -5.92 -4.41 15.79
N LEU A 191 -5.99 -5.73 15.62
CA LEU A 191 -5.29 -6.70 16.48
C LEU A 191 -3.77 -6.52 16.40
N ILE A 192 -3.22 -6.24 15.22
CA ILE A 192 -1.80 -5.93 15.01
C ILE A 192 -1.44 -4.63 15.75
N ALA A 193 -2.23 -3.57 15.55
CA ALA A 193 -2.01 -2.28 16.20
C ALA A 193 -2.00 -2.38 17.73
N MET A 194 -2.90 -3.19 18.28
CA MET A 194 -3.10 -3.35 19.73
C MET A 194 -2.28 -4.50 20.32
N ARG A 195 -1.58 -5.28 19.49
CA ARG A 195 -0.85 -6.50 19.89
C ARG A 195 -1.72 -7.48 20.68
N GLU A 196 -2.92 -7.73 20.18
CA GLU A 196 -3.91 -8.60 20.83
C GLU A 196 -3.98 -9.96 20.13
N GLY A 197 -3.94 -11.05 20.92
CA GLY A 197 -4.05 -12.42 20.40
C GLY A 197 -2.98 -12.72 19.34
N ILE A 198 -3.40 -13.21 18.16
CA ILE A 198 -2.49 -13.46 17.04
C ILE A 198 -1.79 -12.17 16.56
N GLY A 199 -2.39 -11.01 16.80
CA GLY A 199 -1.84 -9.71 16.45
C GLY A 199 -0.50 -9.40 17.13
N ASP A 200 -0.21 -9.95 18.31
CA ASP A 200 1.10 -9.77 18.96
C ASP A 200 2.25 -10.41 18.16
N ILE A 201 1.98 -11.57 17.56
CA ILE A 201 2.97 -12.26 16.71
C ILE A 201 3.08 -11.53 15.36
N LEU A 202 1.95 -11.18 14.75
CA LEU A 202 1.91 -10.52 13.44
C LEU A 202 2.51 -9.10 13.48
N ALA A 203 2.42 -8.39 14.61
CA ALA A 203 3.00 -7.06 14.79
C ALA A 203 4.54 -7.01 14.69
N GLU A 204 5.21 -8.17 14.59
CA GLU A 204 6.66 -8.26 14.41
C GLU A 204 7.10 -8.31 12.94
N GLY A 205 6.16 -8.29 11.98
CA GLY A 205 6.44 -8.43 10.55
C GLY A 205 6.72 -9.86 10.11
N VAL A 206 6.70 -10.13 8.80
CA VAL A 206 6.67 -11.50 8.23
C VAL A 206 7.93 -12.29 8.58
N LYS A 207 9.07 -11.62 8.69
CA LYS A 207 10.34 -12.27 9.04
C LYS A 207 10.30 -12.87 10.44
N ILE A 208 9.95 -12.07 11.45
CA ILE A 208 9.96 -12.54 12.85
C ILE A 208 8.72 -13.39 13.13
N ALA A 209 7.57 -13.04 12.54
CA ALA A 209 6.35 -13.83 12.69
C ALA A 209 6.52 -15.26 12.15
N SER A 210 7.16 -15.43 10.99
CA SER A 210 7.44 -16.77 10.45
C SER A 210 8.39 -17.58 11.33
N GLU A 211 9.47 -16.97 11.84
CA GLU A 211 10.38 -17.63 12.80
C GLU A 211 9.64 -18.08 14.08
N LYS A 212 8.71 -17.25 14.59
CA LYS A 212 7.90 -17.56 15.80
C LYS A 212 6.86 -18.66 15.55
N LEU A 213 6.20 -18.65 14.38
CA LEU A 213 5.19 -19.64 14.01
C LEU A 213 5.82 -20.98 13.62
N GLY A 214 7.01 -20.93 13.01
CA GLY A 214 7.77 -22.06 12.51
C GLY A 214 7.00 -22.88 11.47
N LYS A 215 7.22 -24.20 11.48
CA LYS A 215 6.55 -25.18 10.60
C LYS A 215 6.74 -24.90 9.10
N GLY A 216 7.87 -24.30 8.72
CA GLY A 216 8.16 -23.95 7.33
C GLY A 216 7.40 -22.70 6.85
N SER A 217 6.80 -21.92 7.75
CA SER A 217 6.13 -20.67 7.37
C SER A 217 7.10 -19.61 6.83
N GLU A 218 8.41 -19.78 7.03
CA GLU A 218 9.46 -18.95 6.44
C GLU A 218 9.36 -18.91 4.90
N GLU A 219 8.85 -19.96 4.26
CA GLU A 219 8.60 -20.01 2.81
C GLU A 219 7.46 -19.07 2.35
N PHE A 220 6.55 -18.70 3.26
CA PHE A 220 5.44 -17.78 2.98
C PHE A 220 5.83 -16.32 3.25
N ALA A 221 6.98 -16.06 3.87
CA ALA A 221 7.42 -14.73 4.27
C ALA A 221 8.09 -13.98 3.11
N ILE A 222 7.30 -13.28 2.30
CA ILE A 222 7.79 -12.52 1.13
C ILE A 222 8.45 -11.21 1.58
N GLN A 223 9.77 -11.23 1.74
CA GLN A 223 10.54 -10.09 2.23
C GLN A 223 11.99 -10.06 1.70
N GLY A 224 12.62 -8.90 1.82
CA GLY A 224 14.07 -8.77 1.74
C GLY A 224 14.63 -7.92 2.87
N LYS A 225 15.66 -8.43 3.56
CA LYS A 225 16.30 -7.82 4.74
C LYS A 225 15.32 -7.54 5.90
N GLY A 226 14.20 -8.25 5.95
CA GLY A 226 13.14 -8.12 6.93
C GLY A 226 12.00 -7.19 6.53
N LEU A 227 12.09 -6.49 5.39
CA LEU A 227 11.03 -5.63 4.87
C LEU A 227 10.17 -6.38 3.85
N GLU A 228 8.87 -6.37 4.07
CA GLU A 228 7.83 -6.96 3.22
C GLU A 228 7.90 -6.43 1.79
N ALA A 229 7.57 -7.30 0.83
CA ALA A 229 7.58 -6.94 -0.58
C ALA A 229 6.41 -6.01 -0.96
N PRO A 230 6.64 -4.99 -1.81
CA PRO A 230 5.60 -4.03 -2.22
C PRO A 230 4.79 -4.56 -3.42
N ALA A 231 3.90 -3.76 -3.99
CA ALA A 231 2.96 -4.18 -5.03
C ALA A 231 3.54 -4.26 -6.46
N HIS A 232 4.82 -4.62 -6.61
CA HIS A 232 5.44 -4.85 -7.92
C HIS A 232 6.17 -6.19 -7.94
N ASP A 233 5.82 -7.06 -8.88
CA ASP A 233 6.34 -8.42 -8.92
C ASP A 233 7.71 -8.48 -9.59
N ALA A 234 8.75 -8.87 -8.86
CA ALA A 234 10.11 -9.00 -9.41
C ALA A 234 10.23 -9.94 -10.64
N ARG A 235 9.25 -10.83 -10.87
CA ARG A 235 9.19 -11.69 -12.06
C ARG A 235 8.80 -10.91 -13.32
N SER A 236 8.15 -9.75 -13.19
CA SER A 236 7.79 -8.86 -14.30
C SER A 236 9.02 -8.16 -14.91
N GLY A 237 10.03 -7.87 -14.07
CA GLY A 237 11.20 -7.09 -14.46
C GLY A 237 12.49 -7.50 -13.74
N LYS A 238 13.50 -7.92 -14.51
CA LYS A 238 14.82 -8.33 -13.97
C LYS A 238 15.51 -7.20 -13.19
N THR A 239 15.36 -5.95 -13.63
CA THR A 239 15.94 -4.79 -12.95
C THR A 239 15.33 -4.60 -11.57
N LEU A 240 14.02 -4.84 -11.44
CA LEU A 240 13.30 -4.76 -10.16
C LEU A 240 13.80 -5.84 -9.18
N ALA A 241 14.00 -7.07 -9.65
CA ALA A 241 14.57 -8.15 -8.84
C ALA A 241 15.96 -7.78 -8.27
N VAL A 242 16.82 -7.18 -9.09
CA VAL A 242 18.15 -6.69 -8.66
C VAL A 242 18.00 -5.54 -7.67
N ALA A 243 17.09 -4.60 -7.93
CA ALA A 243 16.82 -3.49 -7.02
C ALA A 243 16.40 -4.01 -5.64
N TYR A 244 15.46 -4.94 -5.56
CA TYR A 244 15.04 -5.58 -4.31
C TYR A 244 16.17 -6.32 -3.57
N GLY A 245 16.97 -7.12 -4.29
CA GLY A 245 18.10 -7.84 -3.69
C GLY A 245 19.16 -6.90 -3.10
N THR A 246 19.43 -5.78 -3.78
CA THR A 246 20.53 -4.87 -3.44
C THR A 246 20.12 -3.64 -2.64
N ALA A 247 18.82 -3.34 -2.51
CA ALA A 247 18.32 -2.14 -1.84
C ALA A 247 18.79 -2.04 -0.38
N ASN A 248 19.19 -0.83 0.02
CA ASN A 248 19.76 -0.58 1.35
C ASN A 248 18.79 -0.84 2.50
N ARG A 249 17.47 -0.68 2.28
CA ARG A 249 16.44 -0.77 3.32
C ARG A 249 15.55 -2.02 3.24
N GLY A 250 15.84 -2.96 2.34
CA GLY A 250 15.00 -4.13 2.08
C GLY A 250 14.19 -4.02 0.78
N MET A 251 13.18 -4.89 0.57
CA MET A 251 12.36 -4.89 -0.64
C MET A 251 11.50 -3.62 -0.73
N CYS A 252 11.99 -2.59 -1.40
CA CYS A 252 11.29 -1.33 -1.59
C CYS A 252 11.42 -0.85 -3.03
N HIS A 253 10.32 -0.37 -3.62
CA HIS A 253 10.24 0.02 -5.04
C HIS A 253 10.74 1.46 -5.29
N ILE A 254 10.54 2.39 -4.36
CA ILE A 254 10.87 3.83 -4.55
C ILE A 254 12.40 4.11 -4.63
N HIS A 255 13.28 3.16 -4.25
CA HIS A 255 14.73 3.38 -4.23
C HIS A 255 15.52 2.17 -4.71
N PRO A 256 16.44 2.27 -5.70
CA PRO A 256 16.93 3.49 -6.37
C PRO A 256 16.16 3.90 -7.64
N LEU A 257 15.12 3.16 -8.05
CA LEU A 257 14.48 3.30 -9.36
C LEU A 257 12.95 3.23 -9.24
N GLU A 258 12.30 4.39 -9.18
CA GLU A 258 11.09 4.56 -9.97
C GLU A 258 11.54 5.30 -11.23
N GLY A 259 11.46 4.60 -12.36
CA GLY A 259 11.76 5.10 -13.69
C GLY A 259 10.77 4.53 -14.68
#